data_AF-A0A256WI45-F1
#
_entry.id   AF-A0A256WI45-F1
#
_cell.length_a   1.000
_cell.length_b   1.000
_cell.length_c   1.000
_cell.angle_alpha   90.00
_cell.angle_beta   90.00
_cell.angle_gamma   90.00
#
_symmetry.space_group_name_H-M   'P 1'
#
loop_
_entity.id
_entity.type
_entity.pdbx_description
1 polymer ?
#
loop_
_entity_poly.entity_id
_entity_poly.type
_entity_poly.pdbx_seq_one_letter_code
_entity_poly.pdbx_strand_id
1 'polypeptide(L)'
;MPNLINNTSDTTLIALIKDGDSSAFRQLVDRYKDVSLSLAFSILKDSDIAEDALQESFLKVYKNIHKFRAKASFATWLYRIVVNTSIKEAMKMLKSDEALLLQLYYLSELSVKEIMLVTKFKRSKVKVTLHRGRENLRLVLGNILGEEIELLL
;
A
#
# COMPACT_ATOMS: atom_id res chain seq x y z
N MET A 1 1.00 -31.83 -2.49
CA MET A 1 -0.47 -31.91 -2.58
C MET A 1 -1.07 -30.80 -1.73
N PRO A 2 -1.98 -29.97 -2.25
CA PRO A 2 -2.53 -28.85 -1.49
C PRO A 2 -3.56 -29.35 -0.47
N ASN A 3 -3.49 -28.81 0.74
CA ASN A 3 -4.31 -29.21 1.87
C ASN A 3 -5.74 -28.69 1.71
N LEU A 4 -6.72 -29.59 1.66
CA LEU A 4 -8.16 -29.32 1.55
C LEU A 4 -8.73 -28.98 2.94
N ILE A 5 -8.62 -27.75 3.43
CA ILE A 5 -9.37 -27.32 4.63
C ILE A 5 -9.80 -25.85 4.50
N ASN A 6 -11.12 -25.64 4.35
CA ASN A 6 -11.91 -24.38 4.32
C ASN A 6 -12.10 -23.64 2.97
N ASN A 7 -13.10 -24.11 2.21
CA ASN A 7 -13.67 -23.46 1.02
C ASN A 7 -14.65 -22.31 1.35
N THR A 8 -14.48 -21.64 2.49
CA THR A 8 -15.35 -20.54 2.92
C THR A 8 -15.09 -19.31 2.07
N SER A 9 -16.13 -18.75 1.44
CA SER A 9 -15.98 -17.57 0.57
C SER A 9 -15.41 -16.37 1.34
N ASP A 10 -14.71 -15.46 0.63
CA ASP A 10 -14.21 -14.22 1.26
C ASP A 10 -15.36 -13.44 1.92
N THR A 11 -16.52 -13.37 1.26
CA THR A 11 -17.70 -12.68 1.77
C THR A 11 -18.14 -13.24 3.12
N THR A 12 -18.15 -14.57 3.26
CA THR A 12 -18.52 -15.24 4.51
C THR A 12 -17.47 -14.98 5.60
N LEU A 13 -16.18 -15.10 5.28
CA LEU A 13 -15.12 -14.79 6.24
C LEU A 13 -15.19 -13.32 6.70
N ILE A 14 -15.44 -12.40 5.78
CA ILE A 14 -15.59 -10.97 6.08
C ILE A 14 -16.81 -10.70 6.97
N ALA A 15 -17.92 -11.39 6.75
CA ALA A 15 -19.10 -11.27 7.62
C ALA A 15 -18.78 -11.73 9.05
N LEU A 16 -18.13 -12.88 9.20
CA LEU A 16 -17.69 -13.40 10.51
C LEU A 16 -16.75 -12.42 11.23
N ILE A 17 -15.78 -11.84 10.51
CA ILE A 17 -14.86 -10.85 11.08
C ILE A 17 -15.63 -9.60 11.54
N LYS A 18 -16.61 -9.14 10.74
CA LYS A 18 -17.43 -7.98 11.10
C LYS A 18 -18.30 -8.23 12.33
N ASP A 19 -18.70 -9.47 12.56
CA ASP A 19 -19.43 -9.91 13.76
C ASP A 19 -18.53 -10.20 14.96
N GLY A 20 -17.21 -9.98 14.83
CA GLY A 20 -16.25 -10.08 15.93
C GLY A 20 -15.46 -11.39 15.98
N ASP A 21 -15.66 -12.31 15.05
CA ASP A 21 -14.86 -13.54 14.96
C ASP A 21 -13.50 -13.24 14.30
N SER A 22 -12.52 -12.91 15.13
CA SER A 22 -11.14 -12.67 14.67
C SER A 22 -10.45 -13.91 14.10
N SER A 23 -10.94 -15.12 14.38
CA SER A 23 -10.33 -16.36 13.85
C SER A 23 -10.51 -16.49 12.34
N ALA A 24 -11.61 -15.95 11.80
CA ALA A 24 -11.87 -15.88 10.37
C ALA A 24 -10.86 -15.00 9.62
N PHE A 25 -10.24 -14.02 10.29
CA PHE A 25 -9.19 -13.20 9.69
C PHE A 25 -7.95 -14.02 9.33
N ARG A 26 -7.59 -15.01 10.16
CA ARG A 26 -6.44 -15.89 9.88
C ARG A 26 -6.58 -16.63 8.56
N GLN A 27 -7.81 -17.06 8.22
CA GLN A 27 -8.09 -17.73 6.95
C GLN A 27 -7.89 -16.81 5.75
N LEU A 28 -8.26 -15.53 5.87
CA LEU A 28 -7.95 -14.54 4.82
C LEU A 28 -6.44 -14.32 4.70
N VAL A 29 -5.72 -14.20 5.83
CA VAL A 29 -4.26 -14.06 5.81
C VAL A 29 -3.62 -15.27 5.12
N ASP A 30 -3.95 -16.49 5.52
CA ASP A 30 -3.39 -17.70 4.93
C ASP A 30 -3.69 -17.84 3.44
N ARG A 31 -4.88 -17.38 3.00
CA ARG A 31 -5.28 -17.39 1.58
C ARG A 31 -4.50 -16.40 0.72
N TYR A 32 -4.16 -15.23 1.26
CA TYR A 32 -3.64 -14.12 0.45
C TYR A 32 -2.18 -13.75 0.74
N LYS A 33 -1.56 -14.28 1.80
CA LYS A 33 -0.20 -13.88 2.20
C LYS A 33 0.82 -14.08 1.10
N ASP A 34 0.83 -15.22 0.40
CA ASP A 34 1.90 -15.55 -0.56
C ASP A 34 1.82 -14.68 -1.82
N VAL A 35 0.62 -14.48 -2.37
CA VAL A 35 0.41 -13.61 -3.54
C VAL A 35 0.66 -12.14 -3.18
N SER A 36 0.24 -11.71 -1.99
CA SER A 36 0.43 -10.33 -1.53
C SER A 36 1.90 -10.04 -1.20
N LEU A 37 2.63 -11.02 -0.64
CA LEU A 37 4.06 -10.93 -0.40
C LEU A 37 4.82 -10.84 -1.72
N SER A 38 4.46 -11.67 -2.71
CA SER A 38 5.05 -11.64 -4.04
C SER A 38 4.86 -10.27 -4.70
N LEU A 39 3.67 -9.67 -4.54
CA LEU A 39 3.38 -8.33 -5.02
C LEU A 39 4.22 -7.26 -4.30
N ALA A 40 4.25 -7.27 -2.97
CA ALA A 40 5.05 -6.33 -2.18
C ALA A 40 6.53 -6.43 -2.53
N PHE A 41 7.06 -7.64 -2.64
CA PHE A 41 8.45 -7.90 -3.06
C PHE A 41 8.71 -7.39 -4.48
N SER A 42 7.76 -7.53 -5.40
CA SER A 42 7.92 -7.02 -6.77
C SER A 42 8.11 -5.49 -6.82
N ILE A 43 7.57 -4.76 -5.84
CA ILE A 43 7.69 -3.31 -5.70
C ILE A 43 8.96 -2.93 -4.91
N LEU A 44 9.19 -3.59 -3.78
CA LEU A 44 10.21 -3.19 -2.80
C LEU A 44 11.60 -3.76 -3.07
N LYS A 45 11.68 -4.91 -3.77
CA LYS A 45 12.92 -5.65 -4.09
C LYS A 45 13.78 -5.99 -2.86
N ASP A 46 13.19 -5.96 -1.69
CA ASP A 46 13.79 -6.26 -0.39
C ASP A 46 12.82 -7.14 0.40
N SER A 47 13.29 -8.29 0.90
CA SER A 47 12.42 -9.27 1.54
C SER A 47 11.90 -8.79 2.88
N ASP A 48 12.76 -8.21 3.71
CA ASP A 48 12.41 -7.79 5.07
C ASP A 48 11.41 -6.64 5.00
N ILE A 49 11.65 -5.67 4.12
CA ILE A 49 10.74 -4.53 3.94
C ILE A 49 9.42 -4.97 3.29
N ALA A 50 9.44 -5.96 2.39
CA ALA A 50 8.21 -6.52 1.82
C ALA A 50 7.35 -7.25 2.85
N GLU A 51 7.98 -8.00 3.76
CA GLU A 51 7.28 -8.64 4.87
C GLU A 51 6.66 -7.60 5.82
N ASP A 52 7.40 -6.55 6.18
CA ASP A 52 6.88 -5.45 7.00
C ASP A 52 5.70 -4.74 6.32
N ALA A 53 5.80 -4.45 5.03
CA ALA A 53 4.73 -3.84 4.25
C ALA A 53 3.49 -4.74 4.17
N LEU A 54 3.67 -6.06 4.06
CA LEU A 54 2.58 -7.03 4.06
C LEU A 54 1.86 -7.05 5.42
N GLN A 55 2.63 -7.07 6.51
CA GLN A 55 2.08 -7.02 7.87
C GLN A 55 1.28 -5.74 8.11
N GLU A 56 1.84 -4.56 7.75
CA GLU A 56 1.12 -3.28 7.84
C GLU A 56 -0.15 -3.30 6.98
N SER A 57 -0.12 -3.93 5.80
CA SER A 57 -1.28 -4.06 4.92
C SER A 57 -2.40 -4.89 5.56
N PHE A 58 -2.10 -6.05 6.12
CA PHE A 58 -3.10 -6.86 6.83
C PHE A 58 -3.63 -6.17 8.08
N LEU A 59 -2.81 -5.40 8.80
CA LEU A 59 -3.29 -4.58 9.91
C LEU A 59 -4.28 -3.50 9.44
N LYS A 60 -4.01 -2.85 8.30
CA LYS A 60 -4.95 -1.88 7.68
C LYS A 60 -6.24 -2.54 7.24
N VAL A 61 -6.16 -3.74 6.65
CA VAL A 61 -7.33 -4.55 6.27
C VAL A 61 -8.18 -4.82 7.50
N TYR A 62 -7.59 -5.38 8.57
CA TYR A 62 -8.31 -5.70 9.80
C TYR A 62 -9.01 -4.46 10.38
N LYS A 63 -8.28 -3.34 10.50
CA LYS A 63 -8.82 -2.07 11.03
C LYS A 63 -9.96 -1.48 10.18
N ASN A 64 -9.97 -1.74 8.87
CA ASN A 64 -10.93 -1.13 7.94
C ASN A 64 -11.93 -2.12 7.34
N ILE A 65 -11.95 -3.38 7.81
CA ILE A 65 -12.79 -4.43 7.25
C ILE A 65 -14.29 -4.08 7.30
N HIS A 66 -14.73 -3.37 8.34
CA HIS A 66 -16.10 -2.87 8.47
C HIS A 66 -16.50 -1.87 7.36
N LYS A 67 -15.52 -1.17 6.77
CA LYS A 67 -15.73 -0.23 5.67
C LYS A 67 -15.79 -0.92 4.30
N PHE A 68 -15.43 -2.20 4.20
CA PHE A 68 -15.52 -2.95 2.94
C PHE A 68 -17.00 -3.17 2.57
N ARG A 69 -17.42 -2.60 1.44
CA ARG A 69 -18.82 -2.61 0.96
C ARG A 69 -19.09 -3.60 -0.19
N ALA A 70 -18.16 -4.51 -0.49
CA ALA A 70 -18.29 -5.50 -1.57
C ALA A 70 -18.65 -4.91 -2.96
N LYS A 71 -18.26 -3.66 -3.23
CA LYS A 71 -18.38 -3.04 -4.58
C LYS A 71 -17.36 -3.59 -5.57
N ALA A 72 -16.32 -4.24 -5.07
CA ALA A 72 -15.30 -4.99 -5.81
C ALA A 72 -14.96 -6.24 -5.00
N SER A 73 -14.22 -7.18 -5.60
CA SER A 73 -13.75 -8.37 -4.88
C SER A 73 -12.84 -7.98 -3.70
N PHE A 74 -12.79 -8.83 -2.67
CA PHE A 74 -11.85 -8.62 -1.56
C PHE A 74 -10.40 -8.61 -2.05
N ALA A 75 -10.06 -9.49 -3.00
CA ALA A 75 -8.74 -9.53 -3.63
C ALA A 75 -8.36 -8.17 -4.25
N THR A 76 -9.26 -7.53 -5.00
CA THR A 76 -9.05 -6.19 -5.58
C THR A 76 -8.84 -5.13 -4.50
N TRP A 77 -9.61 -5.19 -3.41
CA TRP A 77 -9.46 -4.24 -2.30
C TRP A 77 -8.14 -4.43 -1.55
N LEU A 78 -7.76 -5.68 -1.28
CA LEU A 78 -6.48 -6.05 -0.67
C LEU A 78 -5.30 -5.62 -1.53
N TYR A 79 -5.37 -5.88 -2.84
CA TYR A 79 -4.35 -5.47 -3.81
C TYR A 79 -4.01 -3.98 -3.68
N ARG A 80 -5.03 -3.11 -3.66
CA ARG A 80 -4.84 -1.66 -3.51
C ARG A 80 -4.17 -1.28 -2.19
N ILE A 81 -4.52 -1.97 -1.09
CA ILE A 81 -3.91 -1.72 0.22
C ILE A 81 -2.43 -2.13 0.22
N VAL A 82 -2.12 -3.30 -0.36
CA VAL A 82 -0.74 -3.81 -0.46
C VAL A 82 0.11 -2.90 -1.33
N VAL A 83 -0.38 -2.52 -2.51
CA VAL A 83 0.30 -1.59 -3.41
C VAL A 83 0.58 -0.25 -2.73
N ASN A 84 -0.44 0.36 -2.11
CA ASN A 84 -0.29 1.65 -1.44
C ASN A 84 0.69 1.59 -0.26
N THR A 85 0.69 0.48 0.49
CA THR A 85 1.61 0.29 1.61
C THR A 85 3.03 0.08 1.11
N SER A 86 3.23 -0.74 0.08
CA SER A 86 4.54 -0.95 -0.55
C SER A 86 5.10 0.32 -1.18
N ILE A 87 4.27 1.15 -1.82
CA ILE A 87 4.69 2.47 -2.32
C ILE A 87 5.20 3.34 -1.19
N LYS A 88 4.46 3.39 -0.08
CA LYS A 88 4.82 4.18 1.09
C LYS A 88 6.16 3.72 1.67
N GLU A 89 6.40 2.42 1.77
CA GLU A 89 7.70 1.88 2.22
C GLU A 89 8.81 2.16 1.21
N ALA A 90 8.56 1.98 -0.09
CA ALA A 90 9.52 2.31 -1.14
C ALA A 90 9.95 3.78 -1.09
N MET A 91 9.01 4.68 -0.78
CA MET A 91 9.35 6.09 -0.58
C MET A 91 10.33 6.30 0.56
N LYS A 92 10.21 5.58 1.69
CA LYS A 92 11.13 5.69 2.84
C LYS A 92 12.55 5.24 2.52
N MET A 93 12.72 4.28 1.63
CA MET A 93 14.03 3.73 1.22
C MET A 93 14.84 4.72 0.38
N LEU A 94 14.21 5.73 -0.19
CA LEU A 94 14.84 6.65 -1.10
C LEU A 94 15.60 7.76 -0.35
N LYS A 95 16.91 7.82 -0.59
CA LYS A 95 17.81 8.88 -0.11
C LYS A 95 17.84 10.13 -1.01
N SER A 96 16.85 10.30 -1.90
CA SER A 96 16.79 11.42 -2.85
C SER A 96 15.82 12.53 -2.40
N ASP A 97 16.09 13.76 -2.84
CA ASP A 97 15.21 14.91 -2.60
C ASP A 97 13.77 14.66 -3.09
N GLU A 98 13.57 13.84 -4.13
CA GLU A 98 12.23 13.49 -4.64
C GLU A 98 11.40 12.77 -3.60
N ALA A 99 11.96 11.73 -2.99
CA ALA A 99 11.23 10.94 -2.04
C ALA A 99 11.03 11.63 -0.70
N LEU A 100 12.06 12.35 -0.22
CA LEU A 100 11.93 13.16 0.98
C LEU A 100 10.75 14.14 0.83
N LEU A 101 10.66 14.83 -0.31
CA LEU A 101 9.58 15.79 -0.53
C LEU A 101 8.22 15.11 -0.72
N LEU A 102 8.15 13.98 -1.42
CA LEU A 102 6.91 13.21 -1.55
C LEU A 102 6.38 12.73 -0.19
N GLN A 103 7.25 12.20 0.68
CA GLN A 103 6.87 11.76 2.02
C GLN A 103 6.38 12.93 2.89
N LEU A 104 7.13 14.03 2.92
CA LEU A 104 6.74 15.21 3.70
C LEU A 104 5.41 15.78 3.22
N TYR A 105 5.16 15.78 1.90
CA TYR A 105 3.92 16.32 1.33
C TYR A 105 2.72 15.39 1.48
N TYR A 106 2.85 14.10 1.12
CA TYR A 106 1.71 13.18 1.07
C TYR A 106 1.49 12.38 2.35
N LEU A 107 2.56 12.03 3.07
CA LEU A 107 2.46 11.20 4.29
C LEU A 107 2.39 12.06 5.55
N SER A 108 3.11 13.18 5.56
CA SER A 108 3.14 14.11 6.70
C SER A 108 2.22 15.32 6.51
N GLU A 109 1.52 15.40 5.37
CA GLU A 109 0.57 16.47 5.02
C GLU A 109 1.13 17.90 5.14
N LEU A 110 2.46 18.06 5.02
CA LEU A 110 3.11 19.36 5.15
C LEU A 110 2.86 20.21 3.91
N SER A 111 2.51 21.48 4.13
CA SER A 111 2.44 22.47 3.06
C SER A 111 3.83 22.74 2.46
N VAL A 112 3.87 23.25 1.23
CA VAL A 112 5.12 23.68 0.59
C VAL A 112 5.92 24.65 1.46
N LYS A 113 5.25 25.51 2.26
CA LYS A 113 5.92 26.44 3.17
C LYS A 113 6.62 25.72 4.33
N GLU A 114 5.95 24.75 4.95
CA GLU A 114 6.53 23.96 6.05
C GLU A 114 7.67 23.07 5.56
N ILE A 115 7.51 22.46 4.38
CA ILE A 115 8.57 21.70 3.73
C ILE A 115 9.81 22.56 3.49
N MET A 116 9.64 23.79 2.99
CA MET A 116 10.76 24.74 2.84
C MET A 116 11.43 25.04 4.18
N LEU A 117 10.65 25.16 5.27
CA LEU A 117 11.17 25.47 6.60
C LEU A 117 12.01 24.32 7.17
N VAL A 118 11.55 23.07 7.01
CA VAL A 118 12.20 21.84 7.50
C VAL A 118 13.44 21.50 6.66
N THR A 119 13.31 21.51 5.34
CA THR A 119 14.38 21.08 4.41
C THR A 119 15.39 22.19 4.09
N LYS A 120 15.06 23.45 4.42
CA LYS A 120 15.78 24.66 3.97
C LYS A 120 15.86 24.81 2.44
N PHE A 121 15.07 24.07 1.67
CA PHE A 121 15.04 24.18 0.22
C PHE A 121 14.28 25.43 -0.24
N LYS A 122 14.73 26.00 -1.36
CA LYS A 122 13.98 27.06 -2.06
C LYS A 122 12.69 26.49 -2.63
N ARG A 123 11.64 27.33 -2.69
CA ARG A 123 10.33 26.98 -3.24
C ARG A 123 10.38 26.32 -4.62
N SER A 124 11.24 26.83 -5.51
CA SER A 124 11.41 26.29 -6.87
C SER A 124 11.92 24.86 -6.86
N LYS A 125 12.94 24.57 -6.03
CA LYS A 125 13.47 23.22 -5.83
C LYS A 125 12.37 22.29 -5.31
N VAL A 126 11.60 22.71 -4.30
CA VAL A 126 10.51 21.90 -3.75
C VAL A 126 9.47 21.55 -4.82
N LYS A 127 8.99 22.53 -5.59
CA LYS A 127 7.97 22.31 -6.63
C LYS A 127 8.46 21.41 -7.76
N VAL A 128 9.65 21.68 -8.30
CA VAL A 128 10.21 20.93 -9.43
C VAL A 128 10.49 19.49 -9.03
N THR A 129 11.03 19.28 -7.83
CA THR A 129 11.33 17.95 -7.33
C THR A 129 10.07 17.16 -6.96
N LEU A 130 9.04 17.78 -6.39
CA LEU A 130 7.72 17.13 -6.19
C LEU A 130 7.07 16.72 -7.52
N HIS A 131 7.19 17.57 -8.55
CA HIS A 131 6.66 17.24 -9.87
C HIS A 131 7.39 16.03 -10.47
N ARG A 132 8.72 16.06 -10.52
CA ARG A 132 9.52 14.92 -11.04
C ARG A 132 9.31 13.64 -10.24
N GLY A 133 9.26 13.73 -8.91
CA GLY A 133 8.98 12.59 -8.06
C GLY A 133 7.62 11.95 -8.35
N ARG A 134 6.58 12.74 -8.63
CA ARG A 134 5.27 12.22 -9.04
C ARG A 134 5.32 11.51 -10.40
N GLU A 135 5.98 12.12 -11.39
CA GLU A 135 6.11 11.51 -12.71
C GLU A 135 6.89 10.19 -12.63
N ASN A 136 8.00 10.16 -11.89
CA ASN A 136 8.78 8.95 -11.66
C ASN A 136 7.96 7.88 -10.94
N LEU A 137 7.20 8.26 -9.91
CA LEU A 137 6.30 7.35 -9.22
C LEU A 137 5.23 6.80 -10.17
N ARG A 138 4.62 7.64 -11.01
CA ARG A 138 3.62 7.24 -12.00
C ARG A 138 4.21 6.28 -13.04
N LEU A 139 5.45 6.48 -13.47
CA LEU A 139 6.13 5.57 -14.40
C LEU A 139 6.41 4.21 -13.75
N VAL A 140 6.99 4.21 -12.55
CA VAL A 140 7.28 2.96 -11.81
C VAL A 140 6.01 2.18 -11.56
N LEU A 141 4.97 2.87 -11.07
CA LEU A 141 3.69 2.24 -10.83
C LEU A 141 2.98 1.88 -12.13
N GLY A 142 3.16 2.63 -13.23
CA GLY A 142 2.49 2.34 -14.50
C GLY A 142 3.02 1.06 -15.11
N ASN A 143 4.32 0.82 -14.93
CA ASN A 143 4.97 -0.42 -15.33
C ASN A 143 4.54 -1.63 -14.47
N ILE A 144 4.05 -1.41 -13.25
CA ILE A 144 3.65 -2.47 -12.31
C ILE A 144 2.13 -2.70 -12.30
N LEU A 145 1.35 -1.63 -12.47
CA LEU A 145 -0.11 -1.59 -12.29
C LEU A 145 -0.89 -1.34 -13.59
N GLY A 146 -0.22 -0.97 -14.70
CA GLY A 146 -0.87 -0.67 -15.97
C GLY A 146 -1.89 0.49 -15.85
N GLU A 147 -3.09 0.29 -16.41
CA GLU A 147 -4.19 1.27 -16.40
C GLU A 147 -4.78 1.52 -14.99
N GLU A 148 -4.53 0.64 -14.01
CA GLU A 148 -5.12 0.77 -12.66
C GLU A 148 -4.51 1.92 -11.84
N ILE A 149 -3.46 2.58 -12.33
CA ILE A 149 -2.77 3.68 -11.64
C ILE A 149 -3.66 4.90 -11.39
N GLU A 150 -4.61 5.17 -12.29
CA GLU A 150 -5.48 6.34 -12.21
C GLU A 150 -6.50 6.23 -11.06
N LEU A 151 -6.63 5.04 -10.46
CA LEU A 151 -7.45 4.80 -9.29
C LEU A 151 -6.72 5.10 -7.97
N LEU A 152 -5.42 5.43 -8.01
CA LEU A 152 -4.56 5.58 -6.83
C LEU A 152 -3.96 6.98 -6.66
N LEU A 153 -3.98 7.83 -7.69
CA LEU A 153 -3.49 9.22 -7.69
C LEU A 153 -4.64 10.19 -8.00
#